data_AF-A0A9D2EFG7-F1
#
_entry.id   AF-A0A9D2EFG7-F1
#
_cell.length_a   1.000
_cell.length_b   1.000
_cell.length_c   1.000
_cell.angle_alpha   90.00
_cell.angle_beta   90.00
_cell.angle_gamma   90.00
#
_symmetry.space_group_name_H-M   'P 1'
#
loop_
_entity.id
_entity.type
_entity.pdbx_description
1 polymer ?
#
loop_
_entity_poly.entity_id
_entity_poly.type
_entity_poly.pdbx_seq_one_letter_code
_entity_poly.pdbx_strand_id
1 'polypeptide(L)'
;MTTPASGPYWSPTPPIGDQPPTGPAVDSSPPALPPKRRRWPWVVGIVVALVAGTHLGTGNEGENTTALAAAERQLADLQLSLDATQDQLAKVSDERDAALEDLEIASSERDAALEDLTAAETDRDDAIARAEDAEAALAATEGARAAAEDAQGAGADAEPAAQFGDGVWIVGEDIEAGVYRNDGGSLCYWERLSGLSGEFGDIIANDLPEGQAVVEIASSDTAFSSQGCGTWTRQ
;
A
#
# COMPACT_ATOMS: atom_id res chain seq x y z
N MET A 1 -27.31 -6.80 29.87
CA MET A 1 -26.42 -7.12 31.00
C MET A 1 -25.63 -8.34 30.54
N THR A 2 -24.35 -8.29 30.23
CA THR A 2 -23.24 -7.83 31.07
C THR A 2 -22.01 -7.62 30.18
N THR A 3 -21.30 -6.51 30.41
CA THR A 3 -20.02 -6.12 29.81
C THR A 3 -18.87 -7.06 30.24
N PRO A 4 -17.79 -7.14 29.45
CA PRO A 4 -16.45 -7.05 30.05
C PRO A 4 -15.60 -6.03 29.28
N ALA A 5 -15.12 -4.97 29.93
CA ALA A 5 -13.89 -4.92 30.74
C ALA A 5 -12.63 -5.03 29.85
N SER A 6 -12.23 -3.85 29.37
CA SER A 6 -10.95 -3.52 28.75
C SER A 6 -9.80 -3.66 29.76
N GLY A 7 -8.90 -4.61 29.49
CA GLY A 7 -7.60 -4.75 30.13
C GLY A 7 -6.47 -4.48 29.13
N PRO A 8 -5.27 -4.05 29.57
CA PRO A 8 -4.20 -3.65 28.68
C PRO A 8 -3.60 -4.87 27.97
N TYR A 9 -3.47 -4.78 26.65
CA TYR A 9 -2.81 -5.79 25.82
C TYR A 9 -1.32 -5.88 26.20
N TRP A 10 -1.00 -6.84 27.06
CA TRP A 10 0.34 -7.43 27.17
C TRP A 10 0.50 -8.42 26.03
N SER A 11 1.47 -8.17 25.16
CA SER A 11 1.94 -9.15 24.17
C SER A 11 2.91 -10.11 24.86
N PRO A 12 2.67 -11.44 24.89
CA PRO A 12 3.68 -12.37 25.33
C PRO A 12 4.83 -12.39 24.31
N THR A 13 6.05 -12.24 24.82
CA THR A 13 7.28 -12.43 24.05
C THR A 13 7.22 -13.80 23.36
N PRO A 14 7.48 -13.90 22.04
CA PRO A 14 7.49 -15.20 21.38
C PRO A 14 8.60 -16.07 21.99
N PRO A 15 8.39 -17.40 22.09
CA PRO A 15 9.50 -18.28 22.42
C PRO A 15 10.60 -18.09 21.38
N ILE A 16 11.83 -17.95 21.86
CA ILE A 16 13.05 -17.92 21.06
C ILE A 16 13.08 -19.24 20.28
N GLY A 17 12.52 -19.21 19.08
CA GLY A 17 12.67 -20.26 18.09
C GLY A 17 14.14 -20.34 17.73
N ASP A 18 14.64 -21.57 17.70
CA ASP A 18 16.01 -21.92 17.39
C ASP A 18 16.58 -21.04 16.29
N GLN A 19 17.71 -20.39 16.58
CA GLN A 19 18.49 -19.76 15.54
C GLN A 19 18.77 -20.80 14.45
N PRO A 20 18.54 -20.50 13.16
CA PRO A 20 19.05 -21.35 12.10
C PRO A 20 20.56 -21.52 12.32
N PRO A 21 21.14 -22.70 12.02
CA PRO A 21 22.55 -22.95 12.29
C PRO A 21 23.35 -21.80 11.70
N THR A 22 24.10 -21.12 12.57
CA THR A 22 25.08 -20.12 12.16
C THR A 22 25.94 -20.79 11.11
N GLY A 23 25.78 -20.40 9.84
CA GLY A 23 26.75 -20.70 8.81
C GLY A 23 28.13 -20.29 9.35
N PRO A 24 29.21 -20.97 8.95
CA PRO A 24 30.54 -20.66 9.45
C PRO A 24 30.78 -19.16 9.30
N ALA A 25 31.21 -18.52 10.38
CA ALA A 25 31.53 -17.10 10.41
C ALA A 25 32.34 -16.75 9.16
N VAL A 26 31.77 -15.92 8.29
CA VAL A 26 32.50 -15.39 7.14
C VAL A 26 33.53 -14.45 7.74
N ASP A 27 34.76 -14.93 7.79
CA ASP A 27 35.92 -14.20 8.26
C ASP A 27 36.08 -12.95 7.39
N SER A 28 35.67 -11.79 7.91
CA SER A 28 35.80 -10.48 7.25
C SER A 28 37.24 -9.96 7.21
N SER A 29 38.22 -10.84 7.42
CA SER A 29 39.62 -10.50 7.16
C SER A 29 39.81 -10.32 5.65
N PRO A 30 40.36 -9.18 5.18
CA PRO A 30 40.74 -9.05 3.78
C PRO A 30 41.65 -10.23 3.42
N PRO A 31 41.48 -10.88 2.26
CA PRO A 31 42.25 -12.05 1.90
C PRO A 31 43.73 -11.67 2.04
N ALA A 32 44.43 -12.38 2.94
CA ALA A 32 45.84 -12.15 3.15
C ALA A 32 46.52 -12.20 1.78
N LEU A 33 47.16 -11.08 1.40
CA LEU A 33 47.88 -10.98 0.14
C LEU A 33 48.73 -12.24 -0.01
N PRO A 34 48.62 -12.96 -1.14
CA PRO A 34 49.36 -14.21 -1.30
C PRO A 34 50.83 -13.91 -1.03
N PRO A 35 51.52 -14.71 -0.20
CA PRO A 35 52.90 -14.44 0.13
C PRO A 35 53.66 -14.29 -1.18
N LYS A 36 54.31 -13.13 -1.37
CA LYS A 36 55.06 -12.81 -2.58
C LYS A 36 56.05 -13.95 -2.78
N ARG A 37 55.72 -14.88 -3.69
CA ARG A 37 56.54 -16.05 -3.97
C ARG A 37 57.85 -15.51 -4.51
N ARG A 38 58.83 -15.38 -3.62
CA ARG A 38 60.22 -15.12 -3.98
C ARG A 38 60.59 -16.30 -4.86
N ARG A 39 60.53 -16.10 -6.18
CA ARG A 39 60.97 -17.05 -7.20
C ARG A 39 62.44 -17.29 -6.89
N TRP A 40 62.66 -18.35 -6.10
CA TRP A 40 63.89 -18.57 -5.37
C TRP A 40 64.95 -18.98 -6.39
N PRO A 41 66.08 -18.27 -6.47
CA PRO A 41 67.14 -18.54 -7.45
C PRO A 41 67.72 -19.95 -7.33
N TRP A 42 67.38 -20.68 -6.26
CA TRP A 42 67.71 -22.09 -6.05
C TRP A 42 66.99 -23.06 -6.99
N VAL A 43 65.77 -22.77 -7.48
CA VAL A 43 65.14 -23.67 -8.46
C VAL A 43 65.85 -23.57 -9.81
N VAL A 44 66.24 -22.35 -10.21
CA VAL A 44 67.12 -22.13 -11.38
C VAL A 44 68.51 -22.70 -11.11
N GLY A 45 69.05 -22.56 -9.90
CA GLY A 45 70.34 -23.13 -9.50
C GLY A 45 70.36 -24.66 -9.50
N ILE A 46 69.26 -25.33 -9.14
CA ILE A 46 69.11 -26.78 -9.19
C ILE A 46 68.99 -27.25 -10.64
N VAL A 47 68.27 -26.54 -11.50
CA VAL A 47 68.18 -26.86 -12.93
C VAL A 47 69.52 -26.61 -13.63
N VAL A 48 70.23 -25.52 -13.33
CA VAL A 48 71.57 -25.23 -13.86
C VAL A 48 72.61 -26.21 -13.31
N ALA A 49 72.51 -26.64 -12.04
CA ALA A 49 73.38 -27.65 -11.46
C ALA A 49 73.11 -29.06 -12.01
N LEU A 50 71.88 -29.38 -12.37
CA LEU A 50 71.55 -30.63 -13.08
C LEU A 50 72.08 -30.63 -14.52
N VAL A 51 72.08 -29.48 -15.19
CA VAL A 51 72.66 -29.30 -16.54
C VAL A 51 74.20 -29.23 -16.50
N ALA A 52 74.80 -28.69 -15.44
CA ALA A 52 76.27 -28.64 -15.28
C ALA A 52 76.86 -29.93 -14.66
N GLY A 53 76.08 -30.65 -13.86
CA GLY A 53 76.47 -31.89 -13.19
C GLY A 53 76.66 -33.08 -14.14
N THR A 54 76.20 -32.98 -15.38
CA THR A 54 76.46 -33.97 -16.44
C THR A 54 77.85 -33.86 -17.07
N HIS A 55 78.65 -32.83 -16.72
CA HIS A 55 79.95 -32.61 -17.35
C HIS A 55 81.19 -33.04 -16.54
N LEU A 56 81.03 -33.54 -15.30
CA LEU A 56 82.15 -34.07 -14.50
C LEU A 56 81.77 -35.40 -13.83
N GLY A 57 81.50 -36.42 -14.64
CA GLY A 57 81.32 -37.80 -14.18
C GLY A 57 82.32 -38.73 -14.88
N THR A 58 83.45 -39.04 -14.22
CA THR A 58 84.31 -40.16 -14.61
C THR A 58 83.61 -41.47 -14.24
N GLY A 59 82.85 -42.03 -15.18
CA GLY A 59 82.15 -43.30 -15.01
C GLY A 59 81.57 -43.83 -16.31
N ASN A 60 81.96 -45.06 -16.66
CA ASN A 60 81.33 -46.03 -17.56
C ASN A 60 80.41 -45.46 -18.69
N GLU A 61 80.89 -45.51 -19.94
CA GLU A 61 80.20 -45.01 -21.16
C GLU A 61 78.77 -45.57 -21.37
N GLY A 62 78.42 -46.67 -20.71
CA GLY A 62 77.06 -47.24 -20.72
C GLY A 62 76.03 -46.53 -19.83
N GLU A 63 76.42 -45.86 -18.75
CA GLU A 63 75.46 -45.26 -17.78
C GLU A 63 75.08 -43.82 -18.13
N ASN A 64 76.01 -43.04 -18.71
CA ASN A 64 75.76 -41.66 -19.15
C ASN A 64 74.78 -41.56 -20.32
N THR A 65 74.78 -42.54 -21.22
CA THR A 65 73.85 -42.60 -22.36
C THR A 65 72.41 -42.91 -21.90
N THR A 66 72.25 -43.78 -20.90
CA THR A 66 70.95 -44.05 -20.28
C THR A 66 70.40 -42.87 -19.49
N ALA A 67 71.26 -42.11 -18.79
CA ALA A 67 70.85 -40.91 -18.05
C ALA A 67 70.39 -39.78 -18.99
N LEU A 68 71.11 -39.55 -20.09
CA LEU A 68 70.70 -38.58 -21.12
C LEU A 68 69.35 -38.97 -21.75
N ALA A 69 69.17 -40.24 -22.12
CA ALA A 69 67.90 -40.73 -22.66
C ALA A 69 66.74 -40.66 -21.65
N ALA A 70 67.02 -40.69 -20.34
CA ALA A 70 66.00 -40.47 -19.30
C ALA A 70 65.62 -38.99 -19.19
N ALA A 71 66.60 -38.08 -19.27
CA ALA A 71 66.38 -36.63 -19.25
C ALA A 71 65.58 -36.15 -20.47
N GLU A 72 65.84 -36.70 -21.66
CA GLU A 72 65.06 -36.39 -22.86
C GLU A 72 63.57 -36.80 -22.73
N ARG A 73 63.30 -37.95 -22.12
CA ARG A 73 61.93 -38.39 -21.84
C ARG A 73 61.22 -37.48 -20.83
N GLN A 74 61.93 -37.01 -19.81
CA GLN A 74 61.39 -36.06 -18.84
C GLN A 74 61.07 -34.70 -19.49
N LEU A 75 61.92 -34.22 -20.41
CA LEU A 75 61.66 -32.97 -21.13
C LEU A 75 60.43 -33.10 -22.04
N ALA A 76 60.26 -34.23 -22.72
CA ALA A 76 59.07 -34.51 -23.53
C ALA A 76 57.79 -34.59 -22.69
N ASP A 77 57.84 -35.24 -21.52
CA ASP A 77 56.73 -35.32 -20.58
C ASP A 77 56.35 -33.93 -20.02
N LEU A 78 57.36 -33.12 -19.67
CA LEU A 78 57.15 -31.75 -19.22
C LEU A 78 56.52 -30.88 -20.30
N GLN A 79 56.95 -31.00 -21.55
CA GLN A 79 56.35 -30.29 -22.69
C GLN A 79 54.88 -30.71 -22.88
N LEU A 80 54.57 -32.00 -22.83
CA LEU A 80 53.20 -32.50 -22.89
C LEU A 80 52.35 -31.97 -21.74
N SER A 81 52.90 -31.94 -20.52
CA SER A 81 52.21 -31.39 -19.35
C SER A 81 51.94 -29.89 -19.52
N LEU A 82 52.87 -29.13 -20.10
CA LEU A 82 52.70 -27.70 -20.35
C LEU A 82 51.57 -27.46 -21.36
N ASP A 83 51.54 -28.20 -22.46
CA ASP A 83 50.48 -28.10 -23.47
C ASP A 83 49.12 -28.44 -22.86
N ALA A 84 49.05 -29.50 -22.04
CA ALA A 84 47.84 -29.84 -21.30
C ALA A 84 47.40 -28.72 -20.34
N THR A 85 48.34 -28.07 -19.64
CA THR A 85 48.00 -26.94 -18.76
C THR A 85 47.58 -25.69 -19.52
N GLN A 86 48.13 -25.45 -20.71
CA GLN A 86 47.72 -24.34 -21.58
C GLN A 86 46.30 -24.56 -22.12
N ASP A 87 45.97 -25.79 -22.51
CA ASP A 87 44.62 -26.17 -22.93
C ASP A 87 43.61 -26.00 -21.79
N GLN A 88 43.95 -26.46 -20.57
CA GLN A 88 43.10 -26.23 -19.40
C GLN A 88 42.92 -24.75 -19.07
N LEU A 89 43.96 -23.93 -19.21
CA LEU A 89 43.87 -22.49 -19.00
C LEU A 89 42.96 -21.82 -20.05
N ALA A 90 43.04 -22.24 -21.31
CA ALA A 90 42.16 -21.74 -22.36
C ALA A 90 40.70 -22.07 -22.03
N LYS A 91 40.41 -23.33 -21.68
CA LYS A 91 39.06 -23.76 -21.29
C LYS A 91 38.51 -22.97 -20.09
N VAL A 92 39.30 -22.80 -19.03
CA VAL A 92 38.88 -22.01 -17.85
C VAL A 92 38.71 -20.54 -18.19
N SER A 93 39.50 -19.99 -19.12
CA SER A 93 39.31 -18.63 -19.62
C SER A 93 37.98 -18.49 -20.35
N ASP A 94 37.63 -19.43 -21.22
CA ASP A 94 36.37 -19.43 -21.95
C ASP A 94 35.17 -19.58 -21.01
N GLU A 95 35.27 -20.47 -20.01
CA GLU A 95 34.25 -20.64 -18.96
C GLU A 95 34.08 -19.36 -18.12
N ARG A 96 35.18 -18.68 -17.78
CA ARG A 96 35.14 -17.39 -17.07
C ARG A 96 34.45 -16.33 -17.93
N ASP A 97 34.79 -16.25 -19.21
CA ASP A 97 34.26 -15.20 -20.09
C ASP A 97 32.75 -15.39 -20.32
N ALA A 98 32.27 -16.63 -20.47
CA ALA A 98 30.85 -16.94 -20.50
C ALA A 98 30.14 -16.59 -19.18
N ALA A 99 30.74 -16.92 -18.03
CA ALA A 99 30.16 -16.59 -16.73
C ALA A 99 30.09 -15.07 -16.46
N LEU A 100 31.01 -14.29 -17.03
CA LEU A 100 30.97 -12.82 -16.94
C LEU A 100 29.81 -12.24 -17.76
N GLU A 101 29.55 -12.79 -18.95
CA GLU A 101 28.40 -12.38 -19.78
C GLU A 101 27.08 -12.70 -19.07
N ASP A 102 26.95 -13.89 -18.49
CA ASP A 102 25.77 -14.27 -17.69
C ASP A 102 25.56 -13.33 -16.49
N LEU A 103 26.65 -12.92 -15.81
CA LEU A 103 26.59 -11.98 -14.69
C LEU A 103 26.14 -10.59 -15.14
N GLU A 104 26.60 -10.12 -16.31
CA GLU A 104 26.18 -8.83 -16.87
C GLU A 104 24.68 -8.84 -17.16
N ILE A 105 24.16 -9.91 -17.78
CA ILE A 105 22.72 -10.09 -18.01
C ILE A 105 21.95 -10.08 -16.70
N ALA A 106 22.35 -10.89 -15.72
CA ALA A 106 21.70 -10.96 -14.42
C ALA A 106 21.73 -9.60 -13.67
N SER A 107 22.80 -8.82 -13.84
CA SER A 107 22.90 -7.48 -13.27
C SER A 107 21.92 -6.51 -13.92
N SER A 108 21.75 -6.58 -15.25
CA SER A 108 20.77 -5.77 -15.97
C SER A 108 19.34 -6.12 -15.59
N GLU A 109 19.03 -7.41 -15.43
CA GLU A 109 17.71 -7.87 -14.98
C GLU A 109 17.40 -7.40 -13.55
N ARG A 110 18.39 -7.48 -12.65
CA ARG A 110 18.26 -6.95 -11.29
C ARG A 110 17.99 -5.44 -11.30
N ASP A 111 18.71 -4.69 -12.13
CA ASP A 111 18.56 -3.23 -12.19
C ASP A 111 17.16 -2.85 -12.71
N ALA A 112 16.64 -3.56 -13.72
CA ALA A 112 15.26 -3.38 -14.17
C ALA A 112 14.23 -3.74 -13.06
N ALA A 113 14.45 -4.84 -12.34
CA ALA A 113 13.58 -5.22 -11.22
C ALA A 113 13.59 -4.20 -10.06
N LEU A 114 14.71 -3.51 -9.83
CA LEU A 114 14.80 -2.43 -8.84
C LEU A 114 14.03 -1.18 -9.27
N GLU A 115 14.01 -0.86 -10.56
CA GLU A 115 13.18 0.22 -11.11
C GLU A 115 11.70 -0.09 -10.92
N ASP A 116 11.27 -1.31 -11.28
CA ASP A 116 9.90 -1.78 -11.09
C ASP A 116 9.48 -1.75 -9.60
N LEU A 117 10.37 -2.16 -8.70
CA LEU A 117 10.11 -2.10 -7.26
C LEU A 117 9.91 -0.66 -6.79
N THR A 118 10.76 0.27 -7.24
CA THR A 118 10.67 1.69 -6.87
C THR A 118 9.37 2.32 -7.37
N ALA A 119 8.94 1.96 -8.58
CA ALA A 119 7.64 2.37 -9.13
C ALA A 119 6.48 1.81 -8.28
N ALA A 120 6.53 0.52 -7.93
CA ALA A 120 5.51 -0.11 -7.08
C ALA A 120 5.45 0.49 -5.67
N GLU A 121 6.58 0.91 -5.09
CA GLU A 121 6.61 1.63 -3.82
C GLU A 121 5.95 3.00 -3.92
N THR A 122 6.18 3.72 -5.02
CA THR A 122 5.50 5.01 -5.28
C THR A 122 3.99 4.82 -5.43
N ASP A 123 3.57 3.83 -6.22
CA ASP A 123 2.15 3.50 -6.41
C ASP A 123 1.45 3.13 -5.09
N ARG A 124 2.16 2.40 -4.22
CA ARG A 124 1.69 2.04 -2.87
C ARG A 124 1.49 3.29 -2.01
N ASP A 125 2.47 4.19 -1.99
CA ASP A 125 2.41 5.40 -1.16
C ASP A 125 1.28 6.33 -1.64
N ASP A 126 1.08 6.47 -2.95
CA ASP A 126 -0.07 7.16 -3.53
C ASP A 126 -1.41 6.49 -3.18
N ALA A 127 -1.43 5.16 -3.08
CA ALA A 127 -2.62 4.43 -2.66
C ALA A 127 -2.97 4.65 -1.19
N ILE A 128 -1.96 4.77 -0.32
CA ILE A 128 -2.14 5.11 1.09
C ILE A 128 -2.72 6.52 1.21
N ALA A 129 -2.15 7.51 0.51
CA ALA A 129 -2.68 8.88 0.53
C ALA A 129 -4.14 8.95 0.07
N ARG A 130 -4.49 8.25 -1.02
CA ARG A 130 -5.88 8.14 -1.50
C ARG A 130 -6.81 7.48 -0.49
N ALA A 131 -6.33 6.51 0.28
CA ALA A 131 -7.12 5.85 1.33
C ALA A 131 -7.37 6.80 2.50
N GLU A 132 -6.36 7.56 2.94
CA GLU A 132 -6.49 8.57 4.00
C GLU A 132 -7.49 9.67 3.61
N ASP A 133 -7.43 10.16 2.37
CA ASP A 133 -8.40 11.12 1.83
C ASP A 133 -9.82 10.55 1.80
N ALA A 134 -9.97 9.27 1.43
CA ALA A 134 -11.27 8.59 1.40
C ALA A 134 -11.85 8.40 2.81
N GLU A 135 -11.01 8.07 3.80
CA GLU A 135 -11.43 7.97 5.20
C GLU A 135 -11.89 9.32 5.74
N ALA A 136 -11.18 10.41 5.43
CA ALA A 136 -11.59 11.76 5.78
C ALA A 136 -12.93 12.14 5.12
N ALA A 137 -13.13 11.78 3.85
CA ALA A 137 -14.38 11.99 3.15
C ALA A 137 -15.53 11.20 3.79
N LEU A 138 -15.31 9.93 4.16
CA LEU A 138 -16.30 9.11 4.85
C LEU A 138 -16.69 9.72 6.20
N ALA A 139 -15.72 10.13 7.01
CA ALA A 139 -15.99 10.81 8.29
C ALA A 139 -16.82 12.09 8.09
N ALA A 140 -16.55 12.87 7.04
CA ALA A 140 -17.36 14.04 6.70
C ALA A 140 -18.80 13.66 6.30
N THR A 141 -18.99 12.58 5.53
CA THR A 141 -20.34 12.10 5.18
C THR A 141 -21.12 11.59 6.39
N GLU A 142 -20.46 10.90 7.32
CA GLU A 142 -21.07 10.44 8.57
C GLU A 142 -21.47 11.63 9.46
N GLY A 143 -20.60 12.65 9.57
CA GLY A 143 -20.92 13.89 10.26
C GLY A 143 -22.10 14.63 9.65
N ALA A 144 -22.16 14.73 8.31
CA ALA A 144 -23.28 15.34 7.61
C ALA A 144 -24.59 14.56 7.80
N ARG A 145 -24.52 13.23 7.81
CA ARG A 145 -25.67 12.37 8.08
C ARG A 145 -26.17 12.54 9.52
N ALA A 146 -25.29 12.51 10.51
CA ALA A 146 -25.67 12.71 11.90
C ALA A 146 -26.33 14.09 12.11
N ALA A 147 -25.80 15.14 11.49
CA ALA A 147 -26.41 16.47 11.52
C ALA A 147 -27.80 16.50 10.84
N ALA A 148 -27.99 15.77 9.74
CA ALA A 148 -29.29 15.66 9.09
C ALA A 148 -30.31 14.88 9.94
N GLU A 149 -29.88 13.83 10.64
CA GLU A 149 -30.71 13.06 11.56
C GLU A 149 -31.11 13.89 12.79
N ASP A 150 -30.20 14.68 13.37
CA ASP A 150 -30.50 15.59 14.49
C ASP A 150 -31.50 16.69 14.07
N ALA A 151 -31.32 17.27 12.87
CA ALA A 151 -32.26 18.24 12.33
C ALA A 151 -33.67 17.67 12.09
N GLN A 152 -33.78 16.38 11.74
CA GLN A 152 -35.07 15.69 11.60
C GLN A 152 -35.70 15.39 12.97
N GLY A 153 -34.89 14.97 13.96
CA GLY A 153 -35.37 14.71 15.31
C GLY A 153 -35.90 15.96 16.02
N ALA A 154 -35.26 17.12 15.79
CA ALA A 154 -35.70 18.38 16.38
C ALA A 154 -37.10 18.85 15.93
N GLY A 155 -37.60 18.38 14.78
CA GLY A 155 -38.97 18.67 14.31
C GLY A 155 -40.02 17.74 14.92
N ALA A 156 -39.69 16.47 15.12
CA ALA A 156 -40.65 15.42 15.49
C ALA A 156 -41.11 15.45 16.96
N ASP A 157 -40.33 16.08 17.86
CA ASP A 157 -40.64 16.16 19.30
C ASP A 157 -41.43 17.43 19.70
N ALA A 158 -41.77 18.31 18.75
CA ALA A 158 -42.58 19.48 19.03
C ALA A 158 -44.07 19.11 19.21
N GLU A 159 -44.71 19.60 20.28
CA GLU A 159 -46.15 19.43 20.45
C GLU A 159 -46.90 20.25 19.37
N PRO A 160 -47.96 19.70 18.74
CA PRO A 160 -48.71 20.41 17.72
C PRO A 160 -49.23 21.76 18.22
N ALA A 161 -48.98 22.83 17.46
CA ALA A 161 -49.34 24.18 17.83
C ALA A 161 -50.86 24.41 17.77
N ALA A 162 -51.44 24.92 18.86
CA ALA A 162 -52.84 25.38 18.88
C ALA A 162 -53.05 26.74 18.20
N GLN A 163 -51.95 27.49 17.99
CA GLN A 163 -51.93 28.78 17.31
C GLN A 163 -50.73 28.86 16.38
N PHE A 164 -50.93 29.38 15.18
CA PHE A 164 -49.87 29.45 14.18
C PHE A 164 -50.08 30.62 13.21
N GLY A 165 -49.02 31.05 12.53
CA GLY A 165 -49.05 32.19 11.62
C GLY A 165 -48.81 31.79 10.17
N ASP A 166 -48.13 32.66 9.42
CA ASP A 166 -47.71 32.35 8.06
C ASP A 166 -46.71 31.18 8.02
N GLY A 167 -46.78 30.37 6.97
CA GLY A 167 -45.96 29.19 6.80
C GLY A 167 -46.75 27.99 6.27
N VAL A 168 -46.05 26.88 6.11
CA VAL A 168 -46.63 25.56 5.81
C VAL A 168 -46.58 24.75 7.10
N TRP A 169 -47.72 24.19 7.49
CA TRP A 169 -47.93 23.47 8.75
C TRP A 169 -48.39 22.06 8.44
N ILE A 170 -47.60 21.05 8.81
CA ILE A 170 -47.91 19.63 8.60
C ILE A 170 -49.03 19.21 9.55
N VAL A 171 -50.10 18.66 8.98
CA VAL A 171 -51.27 18.25 9.77
C VAL A 171 -50.98 16.90 10.42
N GLY A 172 -51.16 16.84 11.74
CA GLY A 172 -50.81 15.70 12.58
C GLY A 172 -49.40 15.74 13.17
N GLU A 173 -48.57 16.70 12.76
CA GLU A 173 -47.22 16.93 13.30
C GLU A 173 -47.11 18.36 13.85
N ASP A 174 -47.12 19.37 12.98
CA ASP A 174 -47.01 20.77 13.42
C ASP A 174 -48.32 21.31 14.01
N ILE A 175 -49.47 20.85 13.51
CA ILE A 175 -50.81 21.29 13.94
C ILE A 175 -51.78 20.10 13.94
N GLU A 176 -52.77 20.09 14.83
CA GLU A 176 -53.82 19.06 14.80
C GLU A 176 -54.91 19.38 13.77
N ALA A 177 -55.58 18.35 13.26
CA ALA A 177 -56.82 18.54 12.51
C ALA A 177 -57.89 19.22 13.39
N GLY A 178 -58.72 20.07 12.78
CA GLY A 178 -59.76 20.79 13.49
C GLY A 178 -60.21 22.06 12.79
N VAL A 179 -61.02 22.84 13.50
CA VAL A 179 -61.53 24.12 13.00
C VAL A 179 -60.66 25.24 13.52
N TYR A 180 -60.11 26.03 12.60
CA TYR A 180 -59.26 27.16 12.89
C TYR A 180 -59.91 28.45 12.41
N ARG A 181 -59.72 29.53 13.16
CA ARG A 181 -60.09 30.89 12.74
C ARG A 181 -58.86 31.77 12.76
N ASN A 182 -58.67 32.58 11.73
CA ASN A 182 -57.62 33.59 11.76
C ASN A 182 -58.09 34.93 12.34
N ASP A 183 -57.14 35.78 12.70
CA ASP A 183 -57.41 37.16 13.12
C ASP A 183 -57.77 38.08 11.93
N GLY A 184 -57.47 37.63 10.70
CA GLY A 184 -57.62 38.39 9.46
C GLY A 184 -56.34 39.14 9.10
N GLY A 185 -56.16 39.44 7.82
CA GLY A 185 -54.97 40.12 7.32
C GLY A 185 -55.14 40.64 5.90
N SER A 186 -54.16 41.43 5.43
CA SER A 186 -54.16 41.97 4.07
C SER A 186 -53.57 40.94 3.10
N LEU A 187 -54.26 40.68 1.98
CA LEU A 187 -53.85 39.68 0.99
C LEU A 187 -53.74 38.27 1.59
N CYS A 188 -54.64 37.93 2.53
CA CYS A 188 -54.70 36.59 3.11
C CYS A 188 -54.95 35.57 2.01
N TYR A 189 -54.02 34.63 1.87
CA TYR A 189 -54.17 33.43 1.08
C TYR A 189 -53.93 32.23 1.97
N TRP A 190 -54.83 31.24 1.89
CA TRP A 190 -54.63 29.96 2.55
C TRP A 190 -54.95 28.82 1.61
N GLU A 191 -54.32 27.68 1.85
CA GLU A 191 -54.59 26.44 1.14
C GLU A 191 -54.44 25.21 2.05
N ARG A 192 -55.35 24.26 1.86
CA ARG A 192 -55.26 22.89 2.36
C ARG A 192 -54.60 22.04 1.27
N LEU A 193 -53.60 21.27 1.66
CA LEU A 193 -52.74 20.55 0.73
C LEU A 193 -52.82 19.04 0.95
N SER A 194 -52.82 18.29 -0.15
CA SER A 194 -52.71 16.83 -0.20
C SER A 194 -51.26 16.36 -0.39
N GLY A 195 -50.33 17.26 -0.69
CA GLY A 195 -48.91 16.99 -0.86
C GLY A 195 -48.07 18.26 -0.69
N LEU A 196 -46.74 18.10 -0.65
CA LEU A 196 -45.77 19.19 -0.45
C LEU A 196 -44.90 19.44 -1.69
N SER A 197 -45.33 19.01 -2.87
CA SER A 197 -44.53 19.17 -4.09
C SER A 197 -44.45 20.62 -4.57
N GLY A 198 -45.41 21.46 -4.14
CA GLY A 198 -45.57 22.84 -4.60
C GLY A 198 -46.35 22.97 -5.91
N GLU A 199 -46.89 21.86 -6.43
CA GLU A 199 -47.69 21.83 -7.65
C GLU A 199 -49.17 22.12 -7.36
N PHE A 200 -49.88 22.71 -8.33
CA PHE A 200 -51.32 22.98 -8.22
C PHE A 200 -52.17 21.72 -7.96
N GLY A 201 -51.67 20.55 -8.38
CA GLY A 201 -52.34 19.28 -8.16
C GLY A 201 -52.45 18.87 -6.68
N ASP A 202 -51.62 19.45 -5.82
CA ASP A 202 -51.65 19.16 -4.38
C ASP A 202 -52.72 19.97 -3.64
N ILE A 203 -53.29 21.02 -4.25
CA ILE A 203 -54.25 21.90 -3.58
C ILE A 203 -55.63 21.21 -3.47
N ILE A 204 -56.07 20.96 -2.24
CA ILE A 204 -57.40 20.42 -1.91
C ILE A 204 -58.44 21.54 -1.96
N ALA A 205 -58.14 22.65 -1.29
CA ALA A 205 -58.97 23.84 -1.23
C ALA A 205 -58.09 25.04 -0.92
N ASN A 206 -58.44 26.20 -1.46
CA ASN A 206 -57.78 27.46 -1.18
C ASN A 206 -58.77 28.61 -1.22
N ASP A 207 -58.42 29.74 -0.60
CA ASP A 207 -59.23 30.95 -0.69
C ASP A 207 -58.40 32.22 -0.46
N LEU A 208 -58.98 33.37 -0.83
CA LEU A 208 -58.45 34.72 -0.68
C LEU A 208 -59.44 35.60 0.10
N PRO A 209 -59.69 35.33 1.40
CA PRO A 209 -60.74 36.01 2.15
C PRO A 209 -60.42 37.49 2.39
N GLU A 210 -61.44 38.34 2.25
CA GLU A 210 -61.39 39.75 2.66
C GLU A 210 -61.66 39.85 4.17
N GLY A 211 -60.69 39.43 5.00
CA GLY A 211 -60.76 39.53 6.47
C GLY A 211 -60.59 38.19 7.18
N GLN A 212 -61.44 37.93 8.18
CA GLN A 212 -61.39 36.67 8.92
C GLN A 212 -62.00 35.51 8.12
N ALA A 213 -61.37 34.35 8.23
CA ALA A 213 -61.79 33.08 7.67
C ALA A 213 -61.82 32.02 8.77
N VAL A 214 -62.73 31.06 8.59
CA VAL A 214 -62.84 29.85 9.40
C VAL A 214 -62.62 28.68 8.46
N VAL A 215 -61.65 27.82 8.78
CA VAL A 215 -61.29 26.67 7.95
C VAL A 215 -61.31 25.42 8.79
N GLU A 216 -61.97 24.38 8.28
CA GLU A 216 -61.83 23.02 8.79
C GLU A 216 -60.65 22.35 8.07
N ILE A 217 -59.59 22.10 8.84
CA ILE A 217 -58.42 21.34 8.42
C ILE A 217 -58.71 19.87 8.74
N ALA A 218 -58.78 19.03 7.71
CA ALA A 218 -59.13 17.63 7.87
C ALA A 218 -57.90 16.81 8.24
N SER A 219 -58.09 15.70 8.95
CA SER A 219 -57.00 14.76 9.28
C SER A 219 -56.41 14.04 8.06
N SER A 220 -57.06 14.15 6.90
CA SER A 220 -56.54 13.64 5.63
C SER A 220 -55.70 14.65 4.85
N ASP A 221 -55.65 15.90 5.30
CA ASP A 221 -54.79 16.90 4.70
C ASP A 221 -53.34 16.57 5.08
N THR A 222 -52.43 16.77 4.14
CA THR A 222 -50.99 16.64 4.39
C THR A 222 -50.46 17.88 5.08
N ALA A 223 -50.90 19.07 4.63
CA ALA A 223 -50.46 20.34 5.20
C ALA A 223 -51.50 21.44 5.05
N PHE A 224 -51.35 22.50 5.84
CA PHE A 224 -52.04 23.78 5.69
C PHE A 224 -51.02 24.88 5.47
N SER A 225 -51.18 25.65 4.40
CA SER A 225 -50.32 26.79 4.08
C SER A 225 -51.09 28.09 4.23
N SER A 226 -50.47 29.08 4.85
CA SER A 226 -51.06 30.39 5.11
C SER A 226 -50.04 31.49 4.82
N GLN A 227 -50.51 32.57 4.18
CA GLN A 227 -49.71 33.76 3.93
C GLN A 227 -50.56 35.02 4.05
N GLY A 228 -50.11 36.00 4.84
CA GLY A 228 -50.81 37.27 5.01
C GLY A 228 -52.13 37.17 5.78
N CYS A 229 -52.38 36.06 6.48
CA CYS A 229 -53.67 35.79 7.14
C CYS A 229 -53.70 36.19 8.62
N GLY A 230 -52.55 36.58 9.19
CA GLY A 230 -52.42 36.77 10.64
C GLY A 230 -52.31 35.43 11.38
N THR A 231 -52.69 35.42 12.66
CA THR A 231 -52.64 34.21 13.48
C THR A 231 -53.90 33.38 13.31
N TRP A 232 -53.76 32.09 13.04
CA TRP A 232 -54.79 31.07 13.13
C TRP A 232 -54.85 30.51 14.55
N THR A 233 -56.05 30.40 15.11
CA THR A 233 -56.31 29.82 16.43
C THR A 233 -57.36 28.72 16.33
N ARG A 234 -57.06 27.54 16.88
CA ARG A 234 -58.02 26.44 16.98
C ARG A 234 -59.20 26.84 17.86
N GLN A 235 -60.42 26.56 17.39
CA GLN A 235 -61.68 26.83 18.10
C GLN A 235 -62.05 25.74 19.11
#